data_AF-A0A1B3X3N2-F1
#
_entry.id   AF-A0A1B3X3N2-F1
#
_cell.length_a   1.000
_cell.length_b   1.000
_cell.length_c   1.000
_cell.angle_alpha   90.00
_cell.angle_beta   90.00
_cell.angle_gamma   90.00
#
_symmetry.space_group_name_H-M   'P 1'
#
loop_
_entity.id
_entity.type
_entity.pdbx_description
1 polymer ?
#
loop_
_entity_poly.entity_id
_entity_poly.type
_entity_poly.pdbx_seq_one_letter_code
_entity_poly.pdbx_strand_id
1 'polypeptide(L)'
;MFRIGKRITGLALGVSLIGAGTASASVPQDTLVVGGIEYGASESYVRSVYGAPREVETKFNPAYAGGQAAIEWEYGNGFDIVFVDGAVRQVEISARNGVQTSTGIAVGTDVNTLIAAYGQPDAIRGDKYIYFAEGNTSIGLTFEIENGRVDEIEMGLIR
;
A
#
# COMPACT_ATOMS: atom_id res chain seq x y z
N MET A 1 -47.13 29.02 58.15
CA MET A 1 -47.56 28.79 56.76
C MET A 1 -46.34 28.47 55.91
N PHE A 2 -46.49 27.47 55.04
CA PHE A 2 -45.49 26.79 54.22
C PHE A 2 -44.80 27.67 53.16
N ARG A 3 -43.52 27.40 52.84
CA ARG A 3 -43.12 26.59 51.66
C ARG A 3 -41.59 26.48 51.51
N ILE A 4 -41.13 25.22 51.48
CA ILE A 4 -39.79 24.78 51.05
C ILE A 4 -39.75 24.78 49.51
N GLY A 5 -38.77 25.50 48.93
CA GLY A 5 -38.48 25.56 47.50
C GLY A 5 -37.35 24.61 47.11
N LYS A 6 -37.59 23.83 46.07
CA LYS A 6 -36.88 22.61 45.62
C LYS A 6 -35.39 22.75 45.32
N ARG A 7 -34.69 21.62 45.53
CA ARG A 7 -33.32 21.30 45.11
C ARG A 7 -33.11 21.54 43.61
N ILE A 8 -32.00 22.18 43.25
CA ILE A 8 -31.48 22.18 41.88
C ILE A 8 -30.30 21.21 41.87
N THR A 9 -30.58 20.00 41.39
CA THR A 9 -29.56 19.03 40.99
C THR A 9 -29.12 19.41 39.58
N GLY A 10 -27.87 19.87 39.42
CA GLY A 10 -27.28 20.25 38.13
C GLY A 10 -26.10 19.34 37.79
N LEU A 11 -26.38 18.39 36.92
CA LEU A 11 -25.48 17.44 36.26
C LEU A 11 -24.49 18.16 35.33
N ALA A 12 -23.20 17.79 35.33
CA ALA A 12 -22.36 17.58 34.12
C ALA A 12 -20.87 17.57 34.46
N LEU A 13 -20.18 16.49 34.07
CA LEU A 13 -19.00 16.49 33.20
C LEU A 13 -18.64 15.02 32.94
N GLY A 14 -19.29 14.44 31.93
CA GLY A 14 -18.89 13.16 31.39
C GLY A 14 -17.56 13.35 30.66
N VAL A 15 -16.51 12.69 31.13
CA VAL A 15 -15.30 12.50 30.33
C VAL A 15 -15.63 11.47 29.27
N SER A 16 -15.98 11.94 28.08
CA SER A 16 -16.04 11.09 26.89
C SER A 16 -14.59 10.84 26.45
N LEU A 17 -14.02 9.73 26.92
CA LEU A 17 -12.90 9.09 26.24
C LEU A 17 -13.43 8.59 24.90
N ILE A 18 -13.36 9.43 23.87
CA ILE A 18 -13.47 8.95 22.49
C ILE A 18 -12.19 8.14 22.28
N GLY A 19 -12.32 6.82 22.37
CA GLY A 19 -11.25 5.91 21.98
C GLY A 19 -10.81 6.29 20.57
N ALA A 20 -9.53 6.57 20.40
CA ALA A 20 -8.91 6.57 19.09
C ALA A 20 -9.05 5.15 18.55
N GLY A 21 -10.11 4.90 17.79
CA GLY A 21 -10.21 3.71 16.97
C GLY A 21 -9.03 3.76 16.02
N THR A 22 -8.07 2.86 16.20
CA THR A 22 -7.07 2.58 15.18
C THR A 22 -7.83 1.97 14.02
N ALA A 23 -8.23 2.81 13.07
CA ALA A 23 -8.71 2.32 11.78
C ALA A 23 -7.53 1.58 11.15
N SER A 24 -7.58 0.25 11.14
CA SER A 24 -6.84 -0.53 10.15
C SER A 24 -7.47 -0.18 8.82
N ALA A 25 -6.79 0.65 8.04
CA ALA A 25 -7.18 0.90 6.66
C ALA A 25 -6.56 -0.22 5.83
N SER A 26 -7.26 -1.35 5.80
CA SER A 26 -7.05 -2.31 4.72
C SER A 26 -7.17 -1.57 3.38
N VAL A 27 -6.32 -1.90 2.42
CA VAL A 27 -6.28 -1.19 1.13
C VAL A 27 -7.36 -1.78 0.23
N PRO A 28 -8.39 -1.04 -0.19
CA PRO A 28 -9.35 -1.56 -1.16
C PRO A 28 -8.61 -2.10 -2.39
N GLN A 29 -8.98 -3.27 -2.89
CA GLN A 29 -8.20 -3.95 -3.94
C GLN A 29 -8.09 -3.10 -5.24
N ASP A 30 -9.11 -2.29 -5.53
CA ASP A 30 -9.14 -1.31 -6.63
C ASP A 30 -8.22 -0.10 -6.41
N THR A 31 -7.63 0.04 -5.22
CA THR A 31 -6.65 1.08 -4.88
C THR A 31 -5.21 0.57 -4.81
N LEU A 32 -4.96 -0.71 -5.13
CA LEU A 32 -3.62 -1.24 -5.40
C LEU A 32 -3.06 -0.65 -6.69
N VAL A 33 -2.52 0.56 -6.57
CA VAL A 33 -2.01 1.35 -7.68
C VAL A 33 -0.67 1.96 -7.30
N VAL A 34 0.35 1.67 -8.10
CA VAL A 34 1.68 2.28 -8.02
C VAL A 34 2.04 2.85 -9.38
N GLY A 35 2.43 4.12 -9.43
CA GLY A 35 2.73 4.81 -10.69
C GLY A 35 1.55 4.88 -11.66
N GLY A 36 0.31 4.90 -11.15
CA GLY A 36 -0.88 4.84 -12.01
C GLY A 36 -1.11 3.48 -12.70
N ILE A 37 -0.37 2.44 -12.29
CA ILE A 37 -0.57 1.06 -12.75
C ILE A 37 -1.31 0.28 -11.68
N GLU A 38 -2.53 -0.14 -12.01
CA GLU A 38 -3.35 -1.01 -11.18
C GLU A 38 -2.82 -2.46 -11.19
N TYR A 39 -2.96 -3.16 -10.07
CA TYR A 39 -2.79 -4.61 -10.05
C TYR A 39 -3.77 -5.28 -11.05
N GLY A 40 -3.24 -6.10 -11.95
CA GLY A 40 -4.01 -6.74 -13.03
C GLY A 40 -4.15 -5.90 -14.31
N ALA A 41 -3.57 -4.70 -14.38
CA ALA A 41 -3.54 -3.92 -15.61
C ALA A 41 -2.86 -4.69 -16.76
N SER A 42 -3.25 -4.39 -18.01
CA SER A 42 -2.68 -5.07 -19.18
C SER A 42 -1.31 -4.50 -19.57
N GLU A 43 -0.50 -5.32 -20.22
CA GLU A 43 0.74 -4.87 -20.89
C GLU A 43 0.52 -3.65 -21.81
N SER A 44 -0.59 -3.64 -22.55
CA SER A 44 -0.95 -2.54 -23.46
C SER A 44 -1.24 -1.22 -22.73
N TYR A 45 -1.86 -1.30 -21.55
CA TYR A 45 -2.09 -0.13 -20.70
C TYR A 45 -0.77 0.40 -20.14
N VAL A 46 0.09 -0.48 -19.60
CA VAL A 46 1.40 -0.06 -19.10
C VAL A 46 2.22 0.62 -20.20
N ARG A 47 2.21 0.05 -21.42
CA ARG A 47 2.88 0.62 -22.60
C ARG A 47 2.30 1.98 -22.99
N SER A 48 1.02 2.24 -22.79
CA SER A 48 0.42 3.55 -23.09
C SER A 48 0.80 4.63 -22.08
N VAL A 49 1.03 4.25 -20.81
CA VAL A 49 1.45 5.15 -19.74
C VAL A 49 2.95 5.44 -19.80
N TYR A 50 3.79 4.41 -19.93
CA TYR A 50 5.24 4.52 -19.77
C TYR A 50 6.04 4.38 -21.07
N GLY A 51 5.40 4.04 -22.19
CA GLY A 51 6.12 3.72 -23.42
C GLY A 51 6.84 2.38 -23.33
N ALA A 52 7.82 2.16 -24.21
CA ALA A 52 8.60 0.91 -24.23
C ALA A 52 9.56 0.85 -23.01
N PRO A 53 9.72 -0.31 -22.36
CA PRO A 53 10.68 -0.47 -21.29
C PRO A 53 12.10 -0.40 -21.84
N ARG A 54 13.05 -0.18 -20.93
CA ARG A 54 14.47 -0.30 -21.24
C ARG A 54 14.84 -1.74 -21.56
N GLU A 55 14.26 -2.68 -20.83
CA GLU A 55 14.60 -4.10 -20.88
C GLU A 55 13.36 -4.97 -20.70
N VAL A 56 13.37 -6.15 -21.33
CA VAL A 56 12.33 -7.16 -21.22
C VAL A 56 12.99 -8.50 -20.98
N GLU A 57 12.71 -9.11 -19.84
CA GLU A 57 13.22 -10.42 -19.49
C GLU A 57 12.08 -11.41 -19.21
N THR A 58 12.26 -12.66 -19.58
CA THR A 58 11.37 -13.74 -19.14
C THR A 58 12.02 -14.44 -17.95
N LYS A 59 11.42 -14.28 -16.76
CA LYS A 59 11.86 -14.92 -15.53
C LYS A 59 10.94 -16.08 -15.17
N PHE A 60 11.52 -17.18 -14.70
CA PHE A 60 10.76 -18.26 -14.08
C PHE A 60 10.67 -17.97 -12.59
N ASN A 61 9.49 -17.56 -12.12
CA ASN A 61 9.32 -17.23 -10.70
C ASN A 61 8.44 -18.29 -10.01
N PRO A 62 9.02 -19.11 -9.10
CA PRO A 62 8.31 -20.20 -8.44
C PRO A 62 7.19 -19.72 -7.50
N ALA A 63 7.13 -18.42 -7.19
CA ALA A 63 6.06 -17.84 -6.39
C ALA A 63 4.73 -17.70 -7.16
N TYR A 64 4.75 -17.76 -8.50
CA TYR A 64 3.52 -17.83 -9.30
C TYR A 64 3.17 -19.30 -9.57
N ALA A 65 1.92 -19.67 -9.30
CA ALA A 65 1.45 -21.06 -9.26
C ALA A 65 1.84 -21.85 -10.53
N GLY A 66 2.51 -22.99 -10.36
CA GLY A 66 2.85 -23.90 -11.46
C GLY A 66 4.12 -23.56 -12.24
N GLY A 67 4.92 -22.58 -11.80
CA GLY A 67 6.14 -22.20 -12.52
C GLY A 67 5.83 -21.44 -13.81
N GLN A 68 4.85 -20.55 -13.75
CA GLN A 68 4.49 -19.76 -14.92
C GLN A 68 5.65 -18.83 -15.29
N ALA A 69 5.88 -18.71 -16.61
CA ALA A 69 6.79 -17.71 -17.14
C ALA A 69 6.22 -16.33 -16.79
N ALA A 70 7.01 -15.54 -16.07
CA ALA A 70 6.72 -14.16 -15.80
C ALA A 70 7.56 -13.30 -16.75
N ILE A 71 6.96 -12.23 -17.27
CA ILE A 71 7.67 -11.26 -18.10
C ILE A 71 7.95 -10.05 -17.22
N GLU A 72 9.20 -9.67 -17.09
CA GLU A 72 9.61 -8.48 -16.35
C GLU A 72 10.00 -7.37 -17.33
N TRP A 73 9.45 -6.19 -17.08
CA TRP A 73 9.78 -4.98 -17.80
C TRP A 73 10.47 -4.02 -16.85
N GLU A 74 11.67 -3.59 -17.21
CA GLU A 74 12.43 -2.64 -16.41
C GLU A 74 12.34 -1.24 -17.03
N TYR A 75 12.00 -0.25 -16.20
CA TYR A 75 11.91 1.15 -16.58
C TYR A 75 12.94 1.98 -15.81
N GLY A 76 13.77 2.71 -16.56
CA GLY A 76 14.65 3.72 -15.98
C GLY A 76 15.49 3.18 -14.83
N ASN A 77 15.34 3.79 -13.66
CA ASN A 77 16.10 3.47 -12.44
C ASN A 77 15.17 2.98 -11.33
N GLY A 78 15.24 1.69 -11.00
CA GLY A 78 14.50 1.07 -9.90
C GLY A 78 12.99 1.13 -10.06
N PHE A 79 12.48 0.80 -11.24
CA PHE A 79 11.05 0.66 -11.50
C PHE A 79 10.80 -0.54 -12.41
N ASP A 80 10.36 -1.63 -11.80
CA ASP A 80 10.21 -2.92 -12.47
C ASP A 80 8.76 -3.40 -12.37
N ILE A 81 8.27 -4.01 -13.46
CA ILE A 81 6.89 -4.50 -13.55
C ILE A 81 6.92 -5.94 -14.03
N VAL A 82 6.29 -6.83 -13.25
CA VAL A 82 6.17 -8.24 -13.59
C VAL A 82 4.75 -8.55 -14.06
N PHE A 83 4.66 -9.22 -15.20
CA PHE A 83 3.43 -9.70 -15.82
C PHE A 83 3.35 -11.22 -15.76
N VAL A 84 2.15 -11.73 -15.49
CA VAL A 84 1.82 -13.16 -15.66
C VAL A 84 0.52 -13.22 -16.45
N ASP A 85 0.51 -14.02 -17.53
CA ASP A 85 -0.60 -14.15 -18.47
C ASP A 85 -1.09 -12.78 -19.02
N GLY A 86 -0.16 -11.86 -19.27
CA GLY A 86 -0.41 -10.54 -19.85
C GLY A 86 -0.96 -9.48 -18.87
N ALA A 87 -1.03 -9.80 -17.58
CA ALA A 87 -1.55 -8.93 -16.53
C ALA A 87 -0.49 -8.63 -15.46
N VAL A 88 -0.45 -7.38 -14.98
CA VAL A 88 0.45 -6.94 -13.90
C VAL A 88 0.21 -7.76 -12.63
N ARG A 89 1.27 -8.34 -12.08
CA ARG A 89 1.28 -9.10 -10.81
C ARG A 89 2.26 -8.57 -9.79
N GLN A 90 3.26 -7.80 -10.22
CA GLN A 90 4.16 -7.12 -9.31
C GLN A 90 4.56 -5.77 -9.91
N VAL A 91 4.66 -4.75 -9.07
CA VAL A 91 5.35 -3.49 -9.35
C VAL A 91 6.33 -3.26 -8.21
N GLU A 92 7.58 -2.98 -8.53
CA GLU A 92 8.66 -2.73 -7.57
C GLU A 92 9.28 -1.36 -7.86
N ILE A 93 9.42 -0.55 -6.80
CA ILE A 93 10.08 0.75 -6.85
C ILE A 93 11.20 0.76 -5.80
N SER A 94 12.44 0.66 -6.25
CA SER A 94 13.64 0.55 -5.41
C SER A 94 14.52 1.80 -5.44
N ALA A 95 14.05 2.89 -6.07
CA ALA A 95 14.80 4.14 -6.14
C ALA A 95 13.91 5.37 -6.10
N ARG A 96 14.51 6.52 -5.75
CA ARG A 96 13.86 7.85 -5.80
C ARG A 96 13.72 8.34 -7.24
N ASN A 97 12.80 7.74 -7.98
CA ASN A 97 12.54 8.01 -9.39
C ASN A 97 11.26 8.83 -9.65
N GLY A 98 10.58 9.25 -8.58
CA GLY A 98 9.36 10.06 -8.66
C GLY A 98 8.08 9.26 -8.87
N VAL A 99 8.17 7.93 -9.00
CA VAL A 99 6.99 7.05 -8.99
C VAL A 99 6.42 6.99 -7.58
N GLN A 100 5.10 7.07 -7.47
CA GLN A 100 4.39 7.12 -6.19
C GLN A 100 3.18 6.19 -6.19
N THR A 101 2.72 5.81 -5.01
CA THR A 101 1.40 5.22 -4.82
C THR A 101 0.29 6.24 -5.14
N SER A 102 -0.95 5.76 -5.29
CA SER A 102 -2.14 6.62 -5.45
C SER A 102 -2.34 7.63 -4.30
N THR A 103 -1.79 7.38 -3.12
CA THR A 103 -1.84 8.26 -1.94
C THR A 103 -0.60 9.16 -1.80
N GLY A 104 0.32 9.13 -2.77
CA GLY A 104 1.50 10.01 -2.80
C GLY A 104 2.70 9.49 -1.99
N ILE A 105 2.74 8.21 -1.64
CA ILE A 105 3.91 7.60 -1.00
C ILE A 105 4.95 7.22 -2.06
N ALA A 106 6.20 7.59 -1.84
CA ALA A 106 7.32 7.32 -2.72
C ALA A 106 8.53 6.83 -1.92
N VAL A 107 9.52 6.26 -2.60
CA VAL A 107 10.82 5.99 -1.98
C VAL A 107 11.40 7.30 -1.40
N GLY A 108 11.85 7.24 -0.15
CA GLY A 108 12.31 8.37 0.66
C GLY A 108 11.24 9.02 1.56
N THR A 109 9.96 8.68 1.39
CA THR A 109 8.88 9.17 2.24
C THR A 109 9.12 8.79 3.71
N ASP A 110 8.86 9.73 4.63
CA ASP A 110 8.98 9.48 6.07
C ASP A 110 7.95 8.44 6.53
N VAL A 111 8.36 7.49 7.39
CA VAL A 111 7.48 6.42 7.87
C VAL A 111 6.23 6.96 8.57
N ASN A 112 6.30 8.13 9.23
CA ASN A 112 5.11 8.73 9.84
C ASN A 112 4.14 9.28 8.81
N THR A 113 4.64 9.73 7.64
CA THR A 113 3.79 10.14 6.52
C THR A 113 3.12 8.92 5.87
N LEU A 114 3.84 7.81 5.74
CA LEU A 114 3.26 6.53 5.33
C LEU A 114 2.12 6.12 6.28
N ILE A 115 2.38 6.11 7.59
CA ILE A 115 1.39 5.76 8.62
C ILE A 115 0.21 6.74 8.62
N ALA A 116 0.43 8.02 8.34
CA ALA A 116 -0.65 8.99 8.24
C ALA A 116 -1.55 8.74 7.01
N ALA A 117 -0.98 8.24 5.91
CA ALA A 117 -1.72 7.97 4.67
C ALA A 117 -2.50 6.65 4.72
N TYR A 118 -1.89 5.58 5.26
CA TYR A 118 -2.47 4.23 5.25
C TYR A 118 -2.87 3.70 6.64
N GLY A 119 -2.64 4.45 7.71
CA GLY A 119 -2.80 3.93 9.07
C GLY A 119 -1.68 2.99 9.49
N GLN A 120 -1.91 2.23 10.56
CA GLN A 120 -0.98 1.20 11.00
C GLN A 120 -0.94 0.03 10.00
N PRO A 121 0.23 -0.56 9.73
CA PRO A 121 0.32 -1.73 8.86
C PRO A 121 -0.46 -2.92 9.45
N ASP A 122 -1.02 -3.75 8.58
CA ASP A 122 -1.72 -4.98 8.98
C ASP A 122 -0.75 -6.05 9.50
N ALA A 123 0.49 -6.04 9.01
CA ALA A 123 1.57 -6.89 9.50
C ALA A 123 2.93 -6.19 9.37
N ILE A 124 3.85 -6.52 10.27
CA ILE A 124 5.26 -6.13 10.18
C ILE A 124 6.11 -7.41 10.13
N ARG A 125 6.97 -7.52 9.11
CA ARG A 125 7.88 -8.66 8.90
C ARG A 125 9.31 -8.14 8.71
N GLY A 126 10.08 -8.07 9.79
CA GLY A 126 11.38 -7.39 9.75
C GLY A 126 11.20 -5.88 9.59
N ASP A 127 11.81 -5.33 8.55
CA ASP A 127 11.68 -3.94 8.09
C ASP A 127 10.48 -3.70 7.16
N LYS A 128 9.75 -4.77 6.78
CA LYS A 128 8.62 -4.69 5.85
C LYS A 128 7.31 -4.34 6.57
N TYR A 129 6.70 -3.23 6.15
CA TYR A 129 5.39 -2.77 6.57
C TYR A 129 4.37 -3.19 5.52
N ILE A 130 3.43 -4.06 5.90
CA ILE A 130 2.55 -4.75 4.96
C ILE A 130 1.11 -4.27 5.17
N TYR A 131 0.47 -3.88 4.07
CA TYR A 131 -0.93 -3.49 3.99
C TYR A 131 -1.63 -4.42 3.01
N PHE A 132 -2.53 -5.27 3.53
CA PHE A 132 -3.22 -6.27 2.71
C PHE A 132 -4.33 -5.64 1.88
N ALA A 133 -4.58 -6.23 0.72
CA ALA A 133 -5.77 -5.89 -0.04
C ALA A 133 -7.03 -6.40 0.66
N GLU A 134 -8.08 -5.59 0.68
CA GLU A 134 -9.38 -5.96 1.21
C GLU A 134 -9.94 -7.20 0.51
N GLY A 135 -10.37 -8.18 1.30
CA GLY A 135 -10.93 -9.43 0.79
C GLY A 135 -9.91 -10.40 0.17
N ASN A 136 -8.63 -10.01 0.06
CA ASN A 136 -7.58 -10.89 -0.46
C ASN A 136 -6.21 -10.58 0.15
N THR A 137 -5.86 -11.26 1.24
CA THR A 137 -4.58 -11.07 1.95
C THR A 137 -3.37 -11.70 1.26
N SER A 138 -3.54 -12.35 0.10
CA SER A 138 -2.41 -12.86 -0.69
C SER A 138 -1.71 -11.76 -1.50
N ILE A 139 -2.34 -10.59 -1.64
CA ILE A 139 -1.80 -9.43 -2.33
C ILE A 139 -1.90 -8.17 -1.45
N GLY A 140 -1.11 -7.16 -1.76
CA GLY A 140 -1.11 -5.90 -1.02
C GLY A 140 -0.02 -4.93 -1.46
N LEU A 141 0.25 -3.97 -0.59
CA LEU A 141 1.41 -3.09 -0.63
C LEU A 141 2.38 -3.49 0.47
N THR A 142 3.66 -3.57 0.13
CA THR A 142 4.76 -3.72 1.07
C THR A 142 5.66 -2.51 0.95
N PHE A 143 5.99 -1.89 2.08
CA PHE A 143 6.97 -0.82 2.17
C PHE A 143 8.14 -1.33 2.99
N GLU A 144 9.32 -1.41 2.40
CA GLU A 144 10.54 -1.66 3.17
C GLU A 144 10.99 -0.36 3.84
N ILE A 145 11.25 -0.40 5.14
CA ILE A 145 11.59 0.78 5.93
C ILE A 145 13.05 0.74 6.37
N GLU A 146 13.85 1.66 5.84
CA GLU A 146 15.23 1.87 6.27
C GLU A 146 15.38 3.28 6.85
N ASN A 147 16.06 3.40 8.01
CA ASN A 147 16.38 4.69 8.63
C ASN A 147 15.15 5.62 8.82
N GLY A 148 13.98 5.02 9.11
CA GLY A 148 12.72 5.74 9.32
C GLY A 148 12.06 6.26 8.04
N ARG A 149 12.47 5.76 6.86
CA ARG A 149 11.94 6.15 5.56
C ARG A 149 11.63 4.93 4.73
N VAL A 150 10.70 5.08 3.79
CA VAL A 150 10.45 4.09 2.74
C VAL A 150 11.72 3.97 1.88
N ASP A 151 12.29 2.78 1.80
CA ASP A 151 13.43 2.46 0.94
C ASP A 151 12.98 1.76 -0.35
N GLU A 152 11.98 0.89 -0.23
CA GLU A 152 11.38 0.17 -1.36
C GLU A 152 9.85 0.14 -1.25
N ILE A 153 9.17 0.11 -2.40
CA ILE A 153 7.73 -0.11 -2.51
C ILE A 153 7.49 -1.32 -3.41
N GLU A 154 6.81 -2.32 -2.88
CA GLU A 154 6.31 -3.46 -3.67
C GLU A 154 4.77 -3.46 -3.67
N MET A 155 4.17 -3.58 -4.84
CA MET A 155 2.75 -3.91 -5.01
C MET A 155 2.64 -5.27 -5.65
N GLY A 156 1.87 -6.19 -5.06
CA GLY A 156 1.68 -7.52 -5.65
C GLY A 156 1.47 -8.60 -4.60
N LEU A 157 1.96 -9.81 -4.89
CA LEU A 157 1.90 -10.94 -3.96
C LEU A 157 2.68 -10.65 -2.68
N ILE A 158 2.07 -10.93 -1.52
CA ILE A 158 2.74 -10.85 -0.24
C ILE A 158 3.47 -12.17 0.05
N ARG A 159 4.77 -12.08 0.35
CA ARG A 159 5.65 -13.23 0.65
C ARG A 159 6.08 -13.24 2.12
#